data_AF-A0A923UK28-F1
#
_entry.id   AF-A0A923UK28-F1
#
_cell.length_a   1.000
_cell.length_b   1.000
_cell.length_c   1.000
_cell.angle_alpha   90.00
_cell.angle_beta   90.00
_cell.angle_gamma   90.00
#
_symmetry.space_group_name_H-M   'P 1'
#
loop_
_entity.id
_entity.type
_entity.pdbx_description
1 polymer ?
#
loop_
_entity_poly.entity_id
_entity_poly.type
_entity_poly.pdbx_seq_one_letter_code
_entity_poly.pdbx_strand_id
1 'polypeptide(L)'
;MKNHKSLFLALLCLISSSCFIFSCKNNDPEISTATEESIPLALKVEVSTANPQTIALGKMLFWDPILSGNKDVACATCHHPANGYADNLDLSIGLGGVGLGANRHFLNPRTGVFVKRNSQTILNTAFNGMDVNGNYDPLNAPMFWDSRVKSLENQSVEPIKTLEEMRGAKFTEINALDSVVARLKNIPEYQLLFKNAFGGTQAITASNMSIAIATFERTLTANNSPFDRYKRGEKTAMNALEIQGMNAFQTVGCAGCHRGSMFSDYQLHVLSVPDNAKLAQSDAGANGTYGFRTASLRNLKATAPYMHSGVFSTLDDILRFYGNIAGGNSQNPNVNIRQVDAKIRNVRIQNNQAALIAFINTLSDDNFDKTVPATVPSKLNPGGNIK
;
A
#
# COMPACT_ATOMS: atom_id res chain seq x y z
N MET A 1 -23.48 55.12 -88.76
CA MET A 1 -22.87 54.27 -89.80
C MET A 1 -22.42 52.96 -89.17
N LYS A 2 -22.89 51.81 -89.72
CA LYS A 2 -22.29 50.46 -89.84
C LYS A 2 -20.98 50.16 -89.06
N ASN A 3 -20.66 48.98 -88.52
CA ASN A 3 -21.20 47.62 -88.58
C ASN A 3 -20.40 46.70 -87.63
N HIS A 4 -21.06 45.63 -87.17
CA HIS A 4 -20.63 44.23 -86.94
C HIS A 4 -19.25 43.77 -86.38
N LYS A 5 -19.38 43.02 -85.26
CA LYS A 5 -19.04 41.58 -84.99
C LYS A 5 -17.62 41.02 -85.27
N SER A 6 -17.01 40.41 -84.24
CA SER A 6 -16.76 38.94 -84.04
C SER A 6 -15.86 38.73 -82.80
N LEU A 7 -16.29 38.07 -81.72
CA LEU A 7 -16.27 36.62 -81.43
C LEU A 7 -14.85 36.02 -81.23
N PHE A 8 -14.41 35.77 -79.98
CA PHE A 8 -14.16 34.43 -79.43
C PHE A 8 -13.75 34.43 -77.93
N LEU A 9 -14.21 33.38 -77.26
CA LEU A 9 -14.01 32.93 -75.88
C LEU A 9 -12.55 32.97 -75.37
N ALA A 10 -12.36 33.36 -74.10
CA ALA A 10 -11.48 32.63 -73.17
C ALA A 10 -11.91 32.89 -71.71
N LEU A 11 -12.30 31.79 -71.07
CA LEU A 11 -12.64 31.61 -69.66
C LEU A 11 -11.35 31.70 -68.82
N LEU A 12 -11.34 32.37 -67.67
CA LEU A 12 -10.96 31.72 -66.39
C LEU A 12 -11.11 32.65 -65.17
N CYS A 13 -11.54 32.00 -64.09
CA CYS A 13 -11.96 32.48 -62.78
C CYS A 13 -10.99 33.36 -61.99
N LEU A 14 -11.59 34.29 -61.24
CA LEU A 14 -11.07 34.99 -60.08
C LEU A 14 -10.47 34.01 -59.05
N ILE A 15 -9.18 34.17 -58.73
CA ILE A 15 -8.55 33.56 -57.56
C ILE A 15 -8.29 34.67 -56.54
N SER A 16 -9.17 34.75 -55.54
CA SER A 16 -8.91 35.46 -54.30
C SER A 16 -7.86 34.69 -53.49
N SER A 17 -6.71 35.31 -53.26
CA SER A 17 -5.70 34.80 -52.33
C SER A 17 -6.21 34.92 -50.90
N SER A 18 -6.96 33.92 -50.44
CA SER A 18 -7.19 33.67 -49.03
C SER A 18 -5.99 32.91 -48.48
N CYS A 19 -5.21 33.59 -47.64
CA CYS A 19 -4.10 33.04 -46.89
C CYS A 19 -4.62 31.95 -45.94
N PHE A 20 -4.50 30.68 -46.31
CA PHE A 20 -4.74 29.56 -45.40
C PHE A 20 -3.54 29.43 -44.46
N ILE A 21 -3.68 29.98 -43.26
CA ILE A 21 -2.83 29.60 -42.13
C ILE A 21 -3.22 28.17 -41.77
N PHE A 22 -2.44 27.20 -42.25
CA PHE A 22 -2.44 25.84 -41.72
C PHE A 22 -1.98 25.92 -40.26
N SER A 23 -2.94 25.98 -39.34
CA SER A 23 -2.69 25.70 -37.93
C SER A 23 -2.33 24.22 -37.82
N CYS A 24 -1.06 23.92 -37.54
CA CYS A 24 -0.61 22.59 -37.15
C CYS A 24 -1.34 22.21 -35.86
N LYS A 25 -2.42 21.46 -36.00
CA LYS A 25 -3.12 20.82 -34.90
C LYS A 25 -2.24 19.65 -34.44
N ASN A 26 -1.35 19.91 -33.50
CA ASN A 26 -0.69 18.84 -32.76
C ASN A 26 -1.79 18.08 -32.02
N ASN A 27 -2.07 16.86 -32.48
CA ASN A 27 -2.79 15.87 -31.70
C ASN A 27 -1.82 15.31 -30.66
N ASP A 28 -1.47 16.13 -29.66
CA ASP A 28 -0.95 15.59 -28.42
C ASP A 28 -2.12 14.89 -27.72
N PRO A 29 -1.96 13.64 -27.25
CA PRO A 29 -2.99 13.01 -26.45
C PRO A 29 -3.19 13.87 -25.21
N GLU A 30 -4.42 14.35 -24.99
CA GLU A 30 -4.82 14.97 -23.73
C GLU A 30 -4.58 13.97 -22.60
N ILE A 31 -3.42 14.08 -21.95
CA ILE A 31 -3.20 13.51 -20.63
C ILE A 31 -4.14 14.28 -19.71
N SER A 32 -5.32 13.72 -19.48
CA SER A 32 -6.23 14.15 -18.43
C SER A 32 -5.44 14.24 -17.13
N THR A 33 -5.14 15.47 -16.72
CA THR A 33 -4.43 15.77 -15.48
C THR A 33 -5.42 15.57 -14.35
N ALA A 34 -5.64 14.30 -13.96
CA ALA A 34 -6.32 14.00 -12.71
C ALA A 34 -5.59 14.76 -11.60
N THR A 35 -6.26 15.74 -11.00
CA THR A 35 -5.69 16.54 -9.93
C THR A 35 -5.56 15.65 -8.71
N GLU A 36 -4.33 15.30 -8.33
CA GLU A 36 -4.08 14.55 -7.10
C GLU A 36 -4.64 15.33 -5.89
N GLU A 37 -5.64 14.75 -5.22
CA GLU A 37 -6.31 15.30 -4.04
C GLU A 37 -5.72 14.73 -2.74
N SER A 38 -5.91 15.43 -1.62
CA SER A 38 -5.48 14.98 -0.29
C SER A 38 -6.39 13.88 0.27
N ILE A 39 -5.86 12.97 1.11
CA ILE A 39 -6.72 12.06 1.89
C ILE A 39 -7.75 12.90 2.68
N PRO A 40 -9.03 12.48 2.70
CA PRO A 40 -10.04 13.08 3.56
C PRO A 40 -9.58 13.17 5.04
N LEU A 41 -9.72 14.37 5.63
CA LEU A 41 -9.43 14.59 7.06
C LEU A 41 -10.30 13.71 7.96
N ALA A 42 -11.54 13.48 7.53
CA ALA A 42 -12.46 12.54 8.14
C ALA A 42 -12.55 11.28 7.28
N LEU A 43 -12.43 10.11 7.93
CA LEU A 43 -12.84 8.85 7.35
C LEU A 43 -14.30 8.98 6.89
N LYS A 44 -14.56 8.92 5.57
CA LYS A 44 -15.92 8.78 5.01
C LYS A 44 -16.55 7.41 5.31
N VAL A 45 -15.95 6.61 6.19
CA VAL A 45 -16.51 5.31 6.50
C VAL A 45 -17.75 5.56 7.32
N GLU A 46 -18.91 5.25 6.76
CA GLU A 46 -20.11 4.97 7.54
C GLU A 46 -19.93 3.66 8.32
N VAL A 47 -18.90 3.57 9.18
CA VAL A 47 -18.93 2.63 10.31
C VAL A 47 -19.78 3.32 11.35
N SER A 48 -21.10 3.25 11.20
CA SER A 48 -22.04 3.74 12.22
C SER A 48 -21.97 2.96 13.55
N THR A 49 -20.93 2.13 13.78
CA THR A 49 -20.75 1.27 14.97
C THR A 49 -19.30 1.07 15.45
N ALA A 50 -18.34 1.96 15.18
CA ALA A 50 -17.01 1.88 15.83
C ALA A 50 -17.11 2.33 17.30
N ASN A 51 -17.74 1.49 18.13
CA ASN A 51 -17.85 1.66 19.56
C ASN A 51 -16.43 1.72 20.17
N PRO A 52 -16.09 2.69 21.05
CA PRO A 52 -14.76 2.78 21.68
C PRO A 52 -14.28 1.47 22.31
N GLN A 53 -15.22 0.64 22.78
CA GLN A 53 -14.98 -0.68 23.35
C GLN A 53 -14.44 -1.66 22.31
N THR A 54 -14.92 -1.61 21.07
CA THR A 54 -14.43 -2.45 19.96
C THR A 54 -13.03 -2.04 19.53
N ILE A 55 -12.75 -0.73 19.46
CA ILE A 55 -11.40 -0.21 19.20
C ILE A 55 -10.43 -0.65 20.30
N ALA A 56 -10.82 -0.51 21.58
CA ALA A 56 -10.00 -0.90 22.72
C ALA A 56 -9.72 -2.41 22.72
N LEU A 57 -10.72 -3.24 22.42
CA LEU A 57 -10.54 -4.68 22.26
C LEU A 57 -9.59 -5.01 21.09
N GLY A 58 -9.80 -4.39 19.93
CA GLY A 58 -8.95 -4.57 18.74
C GLY A 58 -7.50 -4.25 19.02
N LYS A 59 -7.25 -3.14 19.73
CA LYS A 59 -5.92 -2.74 20.16
C LYS A 59 -5.27 -3.76 21.09
N MET A 60 -6.01 -4.29 22.06
CA MET A 60 -5.47 -5.34 22.93
C MET A 60 -5.10 -6.59 22.13
N LEU A 61 -5.99 -7.05 21.23
CA LEU A 61 -5.73 -8.20 20.37
C LEU A 61 -4.51 -7.99 19.45
N PHE A 62 -4.38 -6.81 18.85
CA PHE A 62 -3.26 -6.45 17.96
C PHE A 62 -1.89 -6.57 18.65
N TRP A 63 -1.83 -6.24 19.94
CA TRP A 63 -0.61 -6.27 20.74
C TRP A 63 -0.39 -7.59 21.48
N ASP A 64 -1.38 -8.48 21.55
CA ASP A 64 -1.30 -9.66 22.40
C ASP A 64 -0.81 -10.89 21.62
N PRO A 65 0.37 -11.44 21.96
CA PRO A 65 0.90 -12.60 21.26
C PRO A 65 0.10 -13.88 21.54
N ILE A 66 -0.92 -13.86 22.40
CA ILE A 66 -1.83 -15.01 22.63
C ILE A 66 -2.47 -15.54 21.33
N LEU A 67 -2.54 -14.70 20.29
CA LEU A 67 -3.05 -15.07 18.98
C LEU A 67 -2.11 -16.02 18.21
N SER A 68 -0.81 -16.04 18.52
CA SER A 68 0.15 -16.94 17.86
C SER A 68 0.24 -18.30 18.55
N GLY A 69 0.63 -19.33 17.79
CA GLY A 69 0.73 -20.70 18.29
C GLY A 69 1.80 -20.89 19.36
N ASN A 70 2.92 -20.15 19.26
CA ASN A 70 3.98 -20.17 20.28
C ASN A 70 3.85 -19.06 21.33
N LYS A 71 2.90 -18.14 21.16
CA LYS A 71 2.66 -17.02 22.07
C LYS A 71 3.84 -16.05 22.18
N ASP A 72 4.58 -15.88 21.08
CA ASP A 72 5.81 -15.10 20.94
C ASP A 72 5.74 -14.01 19.85
N VAL A 73 4.62 -13.92 19.12
CA VAL A 73 4.40 -12.99 18.00
C VAL A 73 2.99 -12.42 18.08
N ALA A 74 2.85 -11.11 17.90
CA ALA A 74 1.58 -10.39 17.75
C ALA A 74 1.56 -9.65 16.40
N CYS A 75 0.43 -9.03 16.03
CA CYS A 75 0.37 -8.16 14.85
C CYS A 75 1.41 -7.03 14.96
N ALA A 76 1.55 -6.46 16.16
CA ALA A 76 2.53 -5.42 16.49
C ALA A 76 4.01 -5.87 16.36
N THR A 77 4.30 -7.17 16.25
CA THR A 77 5.67 -7.65 16.01
C THR A 77 6.18 -7.22 14.63
N CYS A 78 5.34 -7.36 13.60
CA CYS A 78 5.68 -7.04 12.21
C CYS A 78 5.12 -5.67 11.76
N HIS A 79 4.18 -5.10 12.54
CA HIS A 79 3.55 -3.82 12.28
C HIS A 79 3.70 -2.91 13.51
N HIS A 80 4.94 -2.56 13.83
CA HIS A 80 5.24 -1.79 15.04
C HIS A 80 5.22 -0.27 14.74
N PRO A 81 4.63 0.58 15.61
CA PRO A 81 4.55 2.02 15.37
C PRO A 81 5.91 2.71 15.23
N ALA A 82 6.96 2.18 15.88
CA ALA A 82 8.34 2.70 15.75
C ALA A 82 8.89 2.63 14.31
N ASN A 83 8.31 1.78 13.45
CA ASN A 83 8.69 1.58 12.05
C ASN A 83 7.55 1.99 11.11
N GLY A 84 6.74 2.98 11.50
CA GLY A 84 5.59 3.44 10.70
C GLY A 84 4.55 2.35 10.45
N TYR A 85 4.37 1.42 11.40
CA TYR A 85 3.53 0.23 11.26
C TYR A 85 3.92 -0.73 10.12
N ALA A 86 5.15 -0.63 9.61
CA ALA A 86 5.82 -1.66 8.83
C ALA A 86 6.81 -2.44 9.72
N ASP A 87 7.55 -3.37 9.13
CA ASP A 87 8.48 -4.23 9.90
C ASP A 87 9.87 -3.62 10.05
N ASN A 88 10.40 -2.94 9.01
CA ASN A 88 11.83 -2.58 8.90
C ASN A 88 12.74 -3.82 8.71
N LEU A 89 12.24 -4.79 7.95
CA LEU A 89 12.95 -5.96 7.41
C LEU A 89 12.56 -6.15 5.94
N ASP A 90 13.43 -6.77 5.16
CA ASP A 90 13.12 -7.18 3.80
C ASP A 90 12.02 -8.25 3.79
N LEU A 91 12.20 -9.30 4.58
CA LEU A 91 11.21 -10.34 4.83
C LEU A 91 10.99 -10.47 6.33
N SER A 92 9.73 -10.50 6.73
CA SER A 92 9.36 -10.62 8.13
C SER A 92 9.80 -11.94 8.73
N ILE A 93 10.09 -11.90 10.02
CA ILE A 93 10.40 -13.06 10.86
C ILE A 93 9.23 -13.24 11.83
N GLY A 94 8.38 -14.24 11.61
CA GLY A 94 7.31 -14.57 12.53
C GLY A 94 7.82 -15.36 13.73
N LEU A 95 7.29 -16.58 13.92
CA LEU A 95 7.57 -17.41 15.09
C LEU A 95 9.07 -17.73 15.26
N GLY A 96 9.50 -17.86 16.52
CA GLY A 96 10.89 -18.16 16.85
C GLY A 96 11.87 -17.02 16.55
N GLY A 97 11.36 -15.82 16.25
CA GLY A 97 12.15 -14.59 16.17
C GLY A 97 12.25 -13.85 17.50
N VAL A 98 13.35 -13.12 17.66
CA VAL A 98 13.65 -12.23 18.79
C VAL A 98 14.13 -10.89 18.25
N GLY A 99 13.76 -9.80 18.93
CA GLY A 99 14.10 -8.43 18.55
C GLY A 99 13.03 -7.75 17.70
N LEU A 100 13.25 -6.47 17.40
CA LEU A 100 12.33 -5.60 16.69
C LEU A 100 12.96 -5.00 15.42
N GLY A 101 12.21 -5.00 14.33
CA GLY A 101 12.61 -4.47 13.03
C GLY A 101 13.99 -4.94 12.59
N ALA A 102 14.88 -4.01 12.23
CA ALA A 102 16.22 -4.36 11.73
C ALA A 102 17.07 -5.21 12.71
N ASN A 103 16.75 -5.23 14.01
CA ASN A 103 17.44 -6.06 15.00
C ASN A 103 16.80 -7.45 15.18
N ARG A 104 15.66 -7.70 14.53
CA ARG A 104 14.92 -8.96 14.66
C ARG A 104 15.61 -10.08 13.89
N HIS A 105 15.81 -11.22 14.54
CA HIS A 105 16.49 -12.39 13.97
C HIS A 105 15.90 -13.70 14.54
N PHE A 106 16.12 -14.82 13.85
CA PHE A 106 15.71 -16.12 14.36
C PHE A 106 16.56 -16.55 15.56
N LEU A 107 15.91 -17.06 16.62
CA LEU A 107 16.57 -17.75 17.72
C LEU A 107 17.36 -18.98 17.22
N ASN A 108 16.83 -19.68 16.21
CA ASN A 108 17.53 -20.76 15.52
C ASN A 108 17.45 -20.56 14.00
N PRO A 109 18.50 -19.97 13.38
CA PRO A 109 18.53 -19.71 11.94
C PRO A 109 18.41 -20.96 11.05
N ARG A 110 18.72 -22.15 11.58
CA ARG A 110 18.65 -23.41 10.81
C ARG A 110 17.22 -23.90 10.59
N THR A 111 16.29 -23.47 11.43
CA THR A 111 14.88 -23.89 11.39
C THR A 111 13.93 -22.72 11.14
N GLY A 112 14.46 -21.49 11.07
CA GLY A 112 13.68 -20.29 10.80
C GLY A 112 13.13 -20.30 9.38
N VAL A 113 11.88 -19.85 9.23
CA VAL A 113 11.23 -19.70 7.93
C VAL A 113 10.83 -18.23 7.79
N PHE A 114 11.34 -17.57 6.76
CA PHE A 114 10.96 -16.19 6.45
C PHE A 114 9.53 -16.16 5.90
N VAL A 115 8.80 -15.09 6.21
CA VAL A 115 7.57 -14.75 5.50
C VAL A 115 7.91 -14.47 4.04
N LYS A 116 7.00 -14.82 3.12
CA LYS A 116 7.23 -14.72 1.67
C LYS A 116 7.47 -13.29 1.17
N ARG A 117 7.01 -12.26 1.90
CA ARG A 117 7.00 -10.88 1.43
C ARG A 117 7.37 -9.90 2.54
N ASN A 118 7.78 -8.71 2.12
CA ASN A 118 7.87 -7.53 2.97
C ASN A 118 6.52 -7.19 3.58
N SER A 119 6.52 -6.81 4.87
CA SER A 119 5.34 -6.36 5.58
C SER A 119 5.06 -4.89 5.27
N GLN A 120 3.91 -4.62 4.65
CA GLN A 120 3.46 -3.26 4.34
C GLN A 120 3.15 -2.47 5.61
N THR A 121 3.26 -1.14 5.54
CA THR A 121 2.61 -0.31 6.56
C THR A 121 1.10 -0.56 6.57
N ILE A 122 0.53 -0.63 7.76
CA ILE A 122 -0.93 -0.65 7.94
C ILE A 122 -1.52 0.75 8.19
N LEU A 123 -0.72 1.81 8.12
CA LEU A 123 -1.25 3.17 8.13
C LEU A 123 -2.15 3.40 6.92
N ASN A 124 -3.29 4.05 7.14
CA ASN A 124 -4.28 4.40 6.11
C ASN A 124 -4.91 3.20 5.37
N THR A 125 -4.79 1.96 5.86
CA THR A 125 -5.41 0.78 5.21
C THR A 125 -6.93 0.81 5.21
N ALA A 126 -7.54 1.65 6.06
CA ALA A 126 -8.96 1.99 6.01
C ALA A 126 -9.42 2.47 4.63
N PHE A 127 -8.50 3.04 3.84
CA PHE A 127 -8.75 3.63 2.53
C PHE A 127 -8.25 2.75 1.37
N ASN A 128 -7.86 1.49 1.64
CA ASN A 128 -7.46 0.58 0.57
C ASN A 128 -8.59 0.41 -0.46
N GLY A 129 -8.25 0.50 -1.75
CA GLY A 129 -9.21 0.45 -2.85
C GLY A 129 -9.88 1.78 -3.19
N MET A 130 -9.46 2.89 -2.57
CA MET A 130 -9.95 4.23 -2.91
C MET A 130 -9.63 4.63 -4.34
N ASP A 131 -10.66 5.02 -5.09
CA ASP A 131 -10.54 5.55 -6.44
C ASP A 131 -10.11 7.03 -6.44
N VAL A 132 -9.90 7.57 -7.64
CA VAL A 132 -9.47 8.97 -7.82
C VAL A 132 -10.51 10.01 -7.38
N ASN A 133 -11.78 9.61 -7.21
CA ASN A 133 -12.85 10.47 -6.74
C ASN A 133 -13.08 10.34 -5.22
N GLY A 134 -12.24 9.54 -4.54
CA GLY A 134 -12.36 9.29 -3.11
C GLY A 134 -13.45 8.29 -2.73
N ASN A 135 -13.99 7.52 -3.68
CA ASN A 135 -14.91 6.42 -3.39
C ASN A 135 -14.14 5.16 -3.04
N TYR A 136 -14.61 4.42 -2.05
CA TYR A 136 -14.04 3.12 -1.66
C TYR A 136 -15.10 2.27 -0.97
N ASP A 137 -14.89 0.96 -0.97
CA ASP A 137 -15.74 -0.01 -0.30
C ASP A 137 -14.87 -0.85 0.66
N PRO A 138 -14.98 -0.65 1.99
CA PRO A 138 -14.21 -1.42 2.97
C PRO A 138 -14.41 -2.94 2.88
N LEU A 139 -15.56 -3.41 2.41
CA LEU A 139 -15.87 -4.85 2.29
C LEU A 139 -15.20 -5.47 1.06
N ASN A 140 -14.91 -4.66 0.03
CA ASN A 140 -14.23 -5.09 -1.19
C ASN A 140 -12.80 -4.56 -1.32
N ALA A 141 -12.29 -3.88 -0.29
CA ALA A 141 -10.95 -3.32 -0.26
C ALA A 141 -9.89 -4.42 -0.49
N PRO A 142 -8.96 -4.25 -1.46
CA PRO A 142 -7.97 -5.26 -1.79
C PRO A 142 -6.87 -5.33 -0.72
N MET A 143 -6.55 -6.55 -0.30
CA MET A 143 -5.58 -6.82 0.77
C MET A 143 -4.45 -7.72 0.29
N PHE A 144 -3.31 -7.64 1.00
CA PHE A 144 -2.02 -8.21 0.59
C PHE A 144 -1.45 -7.60 -0.71
N TRP A 145 -0.21 -7.99 -1.01
CA TRP A 145 0.49 -7.63 -2.24
C TRP A 145 -0.10 -8.27 -3.51
N ASP A 146 -0.78 -9.42 -3.41
CA ASP A 146 -1.38 -10.12 -4.55
C ASP A 146 -2.91 -9.96 -4.64
N SER A 147 -3.49 -9.09 -3.81
CA SER A 147 -4.93 -8.84 -3.76
C SER A 147 -5.77 -10.10 -3.51
N ARG A 148 -5.20 -11.16 -2.93
CA ARG A 148 -5.89 -12.47 -2.78
C ARG A 148 -7.04 -12.45 -1.77
N VAL A 149 -7.05 -11.46 -0.88
CA VAL A 149 -8.11 -11.27 0.13
C VAL A 149 -8.77 -9.92 -0.06
N LYS A 150 -10.06 -9.84 0.26
CA LYS A 150 -10.82 -8.62 0.35
C LYS A 150 -11.25 -8.35 1.79
N SER A 151 -11.30 -7.07 2.17
CA SER A 151 -11.61 -6.56 3.52
C SER A 151 -10.53 -6.79 4.57
N LEU A 152 -10.42 -5.85 5.52
CA LEU A 152 -9.49 -5.94 6.66
C LEU A 152 -9.89 -7.08 7.60
N GLU A 153 -11.19 -7.31 7.78
CA GLU A 153 -11.73 -8.39 8.59
C GLU A 153 -11.18 -9.74 8.12
N ASN A 154 -11.29 -10.05 6.82
CA ASN A 154 -10.77 -11.31 6.32
C ASN A 154 -9.24 -11.35 6.32
N GLN A 155 -8.57 -10.22 6.05
CA GLN A 155 -7.10 -10.18 6.05
C GLN A 155 -6.53 -10.43 7.46
N SER A 156 -7.11 -9.84 8.50
CA SER A 156 -6.58 -9.84 9.87
C SER A 156 -6.43 -11.24 10.48
N VAL A 157 -7.17 -12.23 9.96
CA VAL A 157 -7.14 -13.61 10.45
C VAL A 157 -6.24 -14.54 9.64
N GLU A 158 -5.76 -14.13 8.47
CA GLU A 158 -4.84 -14.94 7.65
C GLU A 158 -3.48 -15.15 8.34
N PRO A 159 -2.82 -14.12 8.94
CA PRO A 159 -1.54 -14.31 9.65
C PRO A 159 -1.60 -15.37 10.75
N ILE A 160 -2.75 -15.48 11.43
CA ILE A 160 -3.03 -16.46 12.49
C ILE A 160 -3.01 -17.90 11.94
N LYS A 161 -3.35 -18.08 10.66
CA LYS A 161 -3.38 -19.36 9.96
C LYS A 161 -2.08 -19.67 9.20
N THR A 162 -1.26 -18.66 8.91
CA THR A 162 0.00 -18.82 8.16
C THR A 162 1.10 -19.46 9.03
N LEU A 163 1.80 -20.47 8.50
CA LEU A 163 2.78 -21.28 9.24
C LEU A 163 3.92 -20.44 9.82
N GLU A 164 4.54 -19.64 8.95
CA GLU A 164 5.74 -18.85 9.18
C GLU A 164 5.47 -17.49 9.83
N GLU A 165 4.19 -17.06 9.88
CA GLU A 165 3.78 -15.82 10.56
C GLU A 165 3.42 -16.09 12.02
N MET A 166 2.17 -16.46 12.31
CA MET A 166 1.69 -16.63 13.69
C MET A 166 1.25 -18.07 14.04
N ARG A 167 0.91 -18.93 13.07
CA ARG A 167 0.33 -20.26 13.37
C ARG A 167 1.35 -21.22 14.00
N GLY A 168 2.46 -21.44 13.31
CA GLY A 168 3.46 -22.46 13.65
C GLY A 168 2.99 -23.89 13.46
N ALA A 169 3.86 -24.83 13.81
CA ALA A 169 3.62 -26.25 13.59
C ALA A 169 2.67 -26.90 14.62
N LYS A 170 2.35 -26.19 15.72
CA LYS A 170 1.49 -26.73 16.81
C LYS A 170 0.03 -26.90 16.41
N PHE A 171 -0.43 -26.10 15.44
CA PHE A 171 -1.82 -26.05 14.99
C PHE A 171 -1.84 -26.27 13.49
N THR A 172 -2.84 -26.99 12.99
CA THR A 172 -3.09 -27.06 11.54
C THR A 172 -3.75 -25.76 11.09
N GLU A 173 -3.71 -25.46 9.79
CA GLU A 173 -4.37 -24.26 9.26
C GLU A 173 -5.86 -24.22 9.62
N ILE A 174 -6.54 -25.37 9.52
CA ILE A 174 -7.97 -25.52 9.78
C ILE A 174 -8.33 -25.23 11.25
N ASN A 175 -7.48 -25.61 12.21
CA ASN A 175 -7.79 -25.47 13.64
C ASN A 175 -7.13 -24.25 14.31
N ALA A 176 -6.36 -23.46 13.57
CA ALA A 176 -5.60 -22.34 14.12
C ALA A 176 -6.51 -21.31 14.80
N LEU A 177 -7.57 -20.85 14.11
CA LEU A 177 -8.50 -19.86 14.66
C LEU A 177 -9.32 -20.39 15.84
N ASP A 178 -9.77 -21.63 15.78
CA ASP A 178 -10.49 -22.26 16.90
C ASP A 178 -9.61 -22.36 18.14
N SER A 179 -8.31 -22.66 17.95
CA SER A 179 -7.35 -22.67 19.04
C SER A 179 -7.20 -21.29 19.70
N VAL A 180 -7.22 -20.21 18.91
CA VAL A 180 -7.15 -18.84 19.42
C VAL A 180 -8.42 -18.49 20.20
N VAL A 181 -9.59 -18.76 19.62
CA VAL A 181 -10.88 -18.51 20.28
C VAL A 181 -10.96 -19.26 21.61
N ALA A 182 -10.53 -20.52 21.65
CA ALA A 182 -10.47 -21.31 22.88
C ALA A 182 -9.52 -20.69 23.93
N ARG A 183 -8.35 -20.17 23.52
CA ARG A 183 -7.44 -19.45 24.43
C ARG A 183 -8.06 -18.17 24.98
N LEU A 184 -8.66 -17.34 24.12
CA LEU A 184 -9.30 -16.08 24.52
C LEU A 184 -10.46 -16.32 25.49
N LYS A 185 -11.26 -17.38 25.28
CA LYS A 185 -12.34 -17.78 26.19
C LYS A 185 -11.85 -18.14 27.60
N ASN A 186 -10.60 -18.51 27.77
CA ASN A 186 -10.02 -18.85 29.08
C ASN A 186 -9.39 -17.64 29.80
N ILE A 187 -9.49 -16.43 29.25
CA ILE A 187 -8.94 -15.20 29.85
C ILE A 187 -10.12 -14.32 30.30
N PRO A 188 -10.36 -14.15 31.62
CA PRO A 188 -11.48 -13.36 32.15
C PRO A 188 -11.55 -11.93 31.62
N GLU A 189 -10.39 -11.31 31.42
CA GLU A 189 -10.29 -9.95 30.89
C GLU A 189 -10.79 -9.88 29.43
N TYR A 190 -10.50 -10.87 28.59
CA TYR A 190 -11.08 -10.94 27.24
C TYR A 190 -12.57 -11.22 27.26
N GLN A 191 -13.07 -12.08 28.16
CA GLN A 191 -14.51 -12.29 28.33
C GLN A 191 -15.25 -10.96 28.57
N LEU A 192 -14.69 -10.10 29.43
CA LEU A 192 -15.25 -8.77 29.70
C LEU A 192 -15.13 -7.84 28.49
N LEU A 193 -13.95 -7.76 27.86
CA LEU A 193 -13.74 -6.88 26.70
C LEU A 193 -14.66 -7.24 25.52
N PHE A 194 -14.79 -8.51 25.19
CA PHE A 194 -15.70 -8.98 24.14
C PHE A 194 -17.17 -8.74 24.49
N LYS A 195 -17.58 -8.99 25.75
CA LYS A 195 -18.93 -8.68 26.22
C LYS A 195 -19.25 -7.19 26.09
N ASN A 196 -18.29 -6.32 26.42
CA ASN A 196 -18.48 -4.86 26.33
C ASN A 196 -18.51 -4.36 24.87
N ALA A 197 -17.76 -5.00 23.97
CA ALA A 197 -17.71 -4.62 22.56
C ALA A 197 -18.94 -5.12 21.77
N PHE A 198 -19.38 -6.36 22.00
CA PHE A 198 -20.37 -7.03 21.15
C PHE A 198 -21.65 -7.49 21.87
N GLY A 199 -21.69 -7.42 23.20
CA GLY A 199 -22.80 -7.94 24.00
C GLY A 199 -22.87 -9.47 24.06
N GLY A 200 -23.72 -9.98 24.95
CA GLY A 200 -24.00 -11.43 25.08
C GLY A 200 -22.91 -12.25 25.78
N THR A 201 -23.22 -13.53 26.05
CA THR A 201 -22.32 -14.49 26.73
C THR A 201 -21.44 -15.30 25.78
N GLN A 202 -21.71 -15.26 24.48
CA GLN A 202 -20.96 -15.96 23.43
C GLN A 202 -20.21 -14.99 22.50
N ALA A 203 -19.81 -13.83 23.02
CA ALA A 203 -19.20 -12.75 22.24
C ALA A 203 -17.82 -13.11 21.64
N ILE A 204 -17.10 -14.07 22.22
CA ILE A 204 -15.76 -14.48 21.73
C ILE A 204 -15.93 -15.46 20.57
N THR A 205 -15.88 -14.92 19.35
CA THR A 205 -15.92 -15.66 18.09
C THR A 205 -14.80 -15.17 17.16
N ALA A 206 -14.42 -15.98 16.17
CA ALA A 206 -13.43 -15.56 15.18
C ALA A 206 -13.90 -14.32 14.39
N SER A 207 -15.19 -14.21 14.11
CA SER A 207 -15.80 -13.05 13.44
C SER A 207 -15.68 -11.77 14.27
N ASN A 208 -16.06 -11.82 15.56
CA ASN A 208 -15.94 -10.64 16.42
C ASN A 208 -14.48 -10.25 16.66
N MET A 209 -13.57 -11.22 16.72
CA MET A 209 -12.14 -10.97 16.80
C MET A 209 -11.63 -10.21 15.57
N SER A 210 -12.00 -10.66 14.35
CA SER A 210 -11.58 -10.00 13.11
C SER A 210 -12.16 -8.59 12.97
N ILE A 211 -13.43 -8.41 13.33
CA ILE A 211 -14.08 -7.09 13.38
C ILE A 211 -13.34 -6.17 14.35
N ALA A 212 -12.99 -6.64 15.55
CA ALA A 212 -12.29 -5.82 16.53
C ALA A 212 -10.91 -5.38 16.03
N ILE A 213 -10.09 -6.30 15.50
CA ILE A 213 -8.76 -6.00 14.95
C ILE A 213 -8.88 -5.00 13.80
N ALA A 214 -9.73 -5.27 12.81
CA ALA A 214 -9.95 -4.38 11.67
C ALA A 214 -10.49 -3.00 12.10
N THR A 215 -11.30 -2.93 13.15
CA THR A 215 -11.79 -1.66 13.71
C THR A 215 -10.65 -0.83 14.31
N PHE A 216 -9.72 -1.47 15.03
CA PHE A 216 -8.52 -0.78 15.52
C PHE A 216 -7.61 -0.33 14.37
N GLU A 217 -7.33 -1.20 13.40
CA GLU A 217 -6.48 -0.84 12.25
C GLU A 217 -7.02 0.35 11.46
N ARG A 218 -8.35 0.49 11.34
CA ARG A 218 -8.97 1.66 10.71
C ARG A 218 -8.73 2.98 11.44
N THR A 219 -8.36 2.94 12.72
CA THR A 219 -7.98 4.14 13.48
C THR A 219 -6.56 4.60 13.20
N LEU A 220 -5.73 3.76 12.56
CA LEU A 220 -4.34 4.06 12.25
C LEU A 220 -4.25 4.93 10.99
N THR A 221 -4.65 6.20 11.13
CA THR A 221 -4.66 7.18 10.05
C THR A 221 -3.48 8.15 10.16
N ALA A 222 -2.96 8.52 9.00
CA ALA A 222 -1.83 9.41 8.81
C ALA A 222 -2.12 10.26 7.54
N ASN A 223 -2.90 11.32 7.72
CA ASN A 223 -3.57 12.07 6.63
C ASN A 223 -3.27 13.58 6.65
N ASN A 224 -2.23 14.00 7.35
CA ASN A 224 -1.82 15.40 7.50
C ASN A 224 -0.36 15.64 7.12
N SER A 225 0.11 14.91 6.10
CA SER A 225 1.47 15.05 5.57
C SER A 225 1.73 16.46 5.01
N PRO A 226 2.99 16.87 4.81
CA PRO A 226 3.30 18.13 4.14
C PRO A 226 2.55 18.33 2.81
N PHE A 227 2.38 17.27 2.01
CA PHE A 227 1.57 17.30 0.80
C PHE A 227 0.09 17.63 1.09
N ASP A 228 -0.51 16.96 2.08
CA ASP A 228 -1.92 17.18 2.42
C ASP A 228 -2.14 18.63 2.91
N ARG A 229 -1.24 19.18 3.72
CA ARG A 229 -1.30 20.59 4.16
C ARG A 229 -1.14 21.56 3.01
N TYR A 230 -0.21 21.31 2.09
CA TYR A 230 -0.02 22.12 0.88
C TYR A 230 -1.27 22.15 0.00
N LYS A 231 -1.91 20.97 -0.20
CA LYS A 231 -3.16 20.85 -0.95
C LYS A 231 -4.34 21.54 -0.28
N ARG A 232 -4.36 21.64 1.06
CA ARG A 232 -5.35 22.40 1.84
C ARG A 232 -5.07 23.92 1.92
N GLY A 233 -4.01 24.39 1.26
CA GLY A 233 -3.73 25.83 1.13
C GLY A 233 -2.57 26.35 1.96
N GLU A 234 -1.93 25.52 2.80
CA GLU A 234 -0.71 25.89 3.52
C GLU A 234 0.49 25.87 2.55
N LYS A 235 0.65 26.93 1.75
CA LYS A 235 1.64 26.98 0.65
C LYS A 235 3.09 26.82 1.10
N THR A 236 3.39 27.09 2.36
CA THR A 236 4.71 26.91 2.98
C THR A 236 4.98 25.48 3.46
N ALA A 237 3.98 24.59 3.42
CA ALA A 237 4.15 23.20 3.83
C ALA A 237 5.06 22.41 2.88
N MET A 238 5.23 22.86 1.64
CA MET A 238 6.18 22.30 0.69
C MET A 238 7.12 23.37 0.14
N ASN A 239 8.39 23.04 -0.02
CA ASN A 239 9.41 23.89 -0.63
C ASN A 239 9.44 23.76 -2.17
N ALA A 240 10.26 24.58 -2.83
CA ALA A 240 10.35 24.62 -4.29
C ALA A 240 10.77 23.27 -4.93
N LEU A 241 11.69 22.53 -4.30
CA LEU A 241 12.16 21.23 -4.81
C LEU A 241 11.07 20.16 -4.70
N GLU A 242 10.30 20.17 -3.61
CA GLU A 242 9.17 19.27 -3.40
C GLU A 242 8.04 19.56 -4.39
N ILE A 243 7.76 20.83 -4.69
CA ILE A 243 6.79 21.25 -5.70
C ILE A 243 7.27 20.84 -7.10
N GLN A 244 8.55 21.03 -7.42
CA GLN A 244 9.15 20.52 -8.66
C GLN A 244 8.95 19.01 -8.78
N GLY A 245 9.20 18.28 -7.69
CA GLY A 245 9.02 16.84 -7.63
C GLY A 245 7.58 16.39 -7.85
N MET A 246 6.61 17.08 -7.26
CA MET A 246 5.19 16.84 -7.47
C MET A 246 4.81 16.99 -8.94
N ASN A 247 5.28 18.06 -9.60
CA ASN A 247 5.01 18.29 -11.01
C ASN A 247 5.70 17.24 -11.89
N ALA A 248 6.96 16.90 -11.59
CA ALA A 248 7.69 15.84 -12.28
C ALA A 248 6.98 14.50 -12.15
N PHE A 249 6.46 14.15 -10.96
CA PHE A 249 5.76 12.90 -10.72
C PHE A 249 4.59 12.64 -11.68
N GLN A 250 3.88 13.71 -12.07
CA GLN A 250 2.79 13.65 -13.05
C GLN A 250 3.29 13.43 -14.48
N THR A 251 4.40 14.05 -14.87
CA THR A 251 4.90 14.04 -16.25
C THR A 251 5.84 12.89 -16.56
N VAL A 252 6.54 12.34 -15.56
CA VAL A 252 7.47 11.22 -15.73
C VAL A 252 6.79 9.85 -15.75
N GLY A 253 5.46 9.80 -15.61
CA GLY A 253 4.65 8.59 -15.75
C GLY A 253 4.27 7.88 -14.44
N CYS A 254 4.74 8.33 -13.27
CA CYS A 254 4.43 7.70 -11.98
C CYS A 254 2.91 7.71 -11.68
N ALA A 255 2.23 8.81 -12.01
CA ALA A 255 0.78 8.97 -11.85
C ALA A 255 -0.06 8.01 -12.73
N GLY A 256 0.55 7.27 -13.66
CA GLY A 256 -0.15 6.25 -14.44
C GLY A 256 -0.65 5.05 -13.61
N CYS A 257 -0.03 4.82 -12.45
CA CYS A 257 -0.42 3.83 -11.45
C CYS A 257 -0.59 4.44 -10.05
N HIS A 258 0.29 5.37 -9.67
CA HIS A 258 0.27 5.97 -8.35
C HIS A 258 -0.53 7.27 -8.33
N ARG A 259 -1.86 7.13 -8.28
CA ARG A 259 -2.79 8.26 -8.37
C ARG A 259 -3.89 8.23 -7.32
N GLY A 260 -4.66 9.31 -7.26
CA GLY A 260 -5.67 9.55 -6.26
C GLY A 260 -5.07 9.84 -4.88
N SER A 261 -5.96 10.03 -3.90
CA SER A 261 -5.56 10.37 -2.53
C SER A 261 -4.57 9.39 -1.91
N MET A 262 -4.64 8.11 -2.27
CA MET A 262 -3.76 7.07 -1.75
C MET A 262 -2.48 6.86 -2.58
N PHE A 263 -2.27 7.59 -3.67
CA PHE A 263 -1.16 7.38 -4.60
C PHE A 263 -1.07 5.92 -5.06
N SER A 264 -2.21 5.33 -5.39
CA SER A 264 -2.35 3.96 -5.84
C SER A 264 -3.67 3.77 -6.57
N ASP A 265 -3.63 3.14 -7.73
CA ASP A 265 -4.81 2.64 -8.44
C ASP A 265 -5.29 1.28 -7.92
N TYR A 266 -4.57 0.69 -6.96
CA TYR A 266 -4.81 -0.62 -6.37
C TYR A 266 -4.90 -1.78 -7.38
N GLN A 267 -4.39 -1.60 -8.60
CA GLN A 267 -4.38 -2.63 -9.64
C GLN A 267 -3.14 -3.52 -9.54
N LEU A 268 -3.23 -4.71 -10.11
CA LEU A 268 -2.09 -5.64 -10.22
C LEU A 268 -1.24 -5.27 -11.44
N HIS A 269 0.05 -5.04 -11.22
CA HIS A 269 1.03 -4.76 -12.26
C HIS A 269 2.22 -5.70 -12.18
N VAL A 270 2.79 -6.04 -13.34
CA VAL A 270 4.02 -6.83 -13.44
C VAL A 270 5.17 -5.86 -13.69
N LEU A 271 6.11 -5.74 -12.74
CA LEU A 271 7.26 -4.82 -12.83
C LEU A 271 8.61 -5.52 -13.01
N SER A 272 8.68 -6.85 -12.84
CA SER A 272 9.94 -7.62 -12.76
C SER A 272 10.86 -7.26 -11.58
N VAL A 273 10.28 -6.95 -10.41
CA VAL A 273 11.09 -6.76 -9.18
C VAL A 273 11.87 -8.05 -8.86
N PRO A 274 13.17 -7.96 -8.52
CA PRO A 274 13.96 -9.13 -8.16
C PRO A 274 13.38 -9.93 -6.99
N ASP A 275 13.57 -11.25 -7.05
CA ASP A 275 13.29 -12.13 -5.92
C ASP A 275 14.25 -11.82 -4.76
N ASN A 276 13.79 -12.06 -3.53
CA ASN A 276 14.67 -11.98 -2.38
C ASN A 276 15.49 -13.28 -2.26
N ALA A 277 16.82 -13.15 -2.19
CA ALA A 277 17.74 -14.29 -2.15
C ALA A 277 17.59 -15.20 -0.91
N LYS A 278 16.84 -14.75 0.11
CA LYS A 278 16.51 -15.56 1.30
C LYS A 278 15.42 -16.61 1.03
N LEU A 279 14.70 -16.51 -0.08
CA LEU A 279 13.66 -17.46 -0.47
C LEU A 279 14.20 -18.47 -1.49
N ALA A 280 13.83 -19.73 -1.32
CA ALA A 280 14.23 -20.80 -2.22
C ALA A 280 13.45 -20.80 -3.55
N GLN A 281 12.27 -20.19 -3.58
CA GLN A 281 11.37 -20.18 -4.73
C GLN A 281 10.95 -18.75 -5.06
N SER A 282 10.79 -18.49 -6.36
CA SER A 282 10.29 -17.21 -6.85
C SER A 282 8.83 -17.00 -6.45
N ASP A 283 8.45 -15.74 -6.18
CA ASP A 283 7.07 -15.39 -5.88
C ASP A 283 6.30 -15.09 -7.16
N ALA A 284 5.48 -16.04 -7.60
CA ALA A 284 4.67 -15.90 -8.80
C ALA A 284 3.50 -14.89 -8.67
N GLY A 285 3.37 -14.17 -7.56
CA GLY A 285 2.38 -13.10 -7.38
C GLY A 285 0.93 -13.57 -7.55
N ALA A 286 0.05 -12.65 -7.95
CA ALA A 286 -1.35 -12.96 -8.18
C ALA A 286 -1.53 -13.92 -9.36
N ASN A 287 -2.24 -15.04 -9.14
CA ASN A 287 -2.58 -16.04 -10.15
C ASN A 287 -1.37 -16.59 -10.96
N GLY A 288 -0.16 -16.54 -10.40
CA GLY A 288 1.05 -17.01 -11.09
C GLY A 288 1.59 -16.07 -12.17
N THR A 289 1.14 -14.80 -12.20
CA THR A 289 1.47 -13.83 -13.26
C THR A 289 2.66 -12.93 -12.95
N TYR A 290 3.21 -13.01 -11.72
CA TYR A 290 4.14 -12.03 -11.13
C TYR A 290 3.53 -10.62 -10.96
N GLY A 291 2.20 -10.53 -11.01
CA GLY A 291 1.45 -9.31 -10.77
C GLY A 291 1.33 -9.02 -9.27
N PHE A 292 1.67 -7.81 -8.88
CA PHE A 292 1.49 -7.30 -7.52
C PHE A 292 0.75 -5.98 -7.54
N ARG A 293 -0.02 -5.75 -6.48
CA ARG A 293 -0.84 -4.57 -6.30
C ARG A 293 0.03 -3.33 -6.18
N THR A 294 -0.35 -2.25 -6.84
CA THR A 294 0.20 -0.92 -6.59
C THR A 294 0.03 -0.58 -5.10
N ALA A 295 1.12 -0.56 -4.34
CA ALA A 295 1.07 -0.13 -2.94
C ALA A 295 0.91 1.40 -2.86
N SER A 296 0.30 1.89 -1.79
CA SER A 296 0.24 3.33 -1.52
C SER A 296 1.66 3.87 -1.31
N LEU A 297 1.91 5.08 -1.81
CA LEU A 297 3.18 5.78 -1.56
C LEU A 297 3.18 6.60 -0.26
N ARG A 298 2.12 6.52 0.54
CA ARG A 298 2.06 7.25 1.82
C ARG A 298 2.95 6.60 2.86
N ASN A 299 3.59 7.45 3.67
CA ASN A 299 4.47 7.06 4.78
C ASN A 299 5.73 6.27 4.41
N LEU A 300 6.19 6.31 3.16
CA LEU A 300 7.39 5.58 2.73
C LEU A 300 8.70 5.99 3.45
N LYS A 301 8.73 7.15 4.11
CA LYS A 301 9.91 7.63 4.85
C LYS A 301 10.32 6.69 6.00
N ALA A 302 9.38 5.92 6.56
CA ALA A 302 9.60 5.06 7.73
C ALA A 302 9.48 3.55 7.43
N THR A 303 9.27 3.17 6.17
CA THR A 303 8.85 1.80 5.80
C THR A 303 9.82 1.12 4.85
N ALA A 304 11.09 1.55 4.82
CA ALA A 304 12.13 0.79 4.13
C ALA A 304 12.31 -0.58 4.82
N PRO A 305 12.82 -1.60 4.09
CA PRO A 305 13.07 -1.61 2.65
C PRO A 305 11.78 -1.79 1.82
N TYR A 306 11.89 -1.62 0.51
CA TYR A 306 10.75 -1.39 -0.40
C TYR A 306 10.47 -2.55 -1.35
N MET A 307 9.28 -2.50 -1.97
CA MET A 307 8.67 -3.51 -2.84
C MET A 307 8.25 -4.79 -2.12
N HIS A 308 7.48 -5.65 -2.80
CA HIS A 308 6.92 -6.87 -2.20
C HIS A 308 7.99 -7.83 -1.67
N SER A 309 9.19 -7.83 -2.24
CA SER A 309 10.31 -8.68 -1.83
C SER A 309 11.28 -7.98 -0.85
N GLY A 310 11.10 -6.69 -0.59
CA GLY A 310 11.96 -5.91 0.32
C GLY A 310 13.40 -5.73 -0.16
N VAL A 311 13.68 -5.89 -1.46
CA VAL A 311 15.05 -5.94 -2.00
C VAL A 311 15.72 -4.58 -2.18
N PHE A 312 14.97 -3.47 -2.10
CA PHE A 312 15.50 -2.12 -2.30
C PHE A 312 15.54 -1.35 -0.98
N SER A 313 16.72 -0.86 -0.60
CA SER A 313 16.90 -0.17 0.70
C SER A 313 16.56 1.31 0.64
N THR A 314 16.63 1.93 -0.54
CA THR A 314 16.45 3.39 -0.70
C THR A 314 15.48 3.74 -1.82
N LEU A 315 14.90 4.95 -1.77
CA LEU A 315 14.12 5.48 -2.88
C LEU A 315 14.97 5.70 -4.14
N ASP A 316 16.27 5.96 -4.00
CA ASP A 316 17.21 6.00 -5.13
C ASP A 316 17.31 4.66 -5.86
N ASP A 317 17.36 3.54 -5.13
CA ASP A 317 17.37 2.20 -5.73
C ASP A 317 16.07 1.92 -6.49
N ILE A 318 14.93 2.39 -5.97
CA ILE A 318 13.63 2.28 -6.63
C ILE A 318 13.60 3.09 -7.93
N LEU A 319 14.06 4.34 -7.92
CA LEU A 319 14.09 5.17 -9.13
C LEU A 319 15.06 4.62 -10.18
N ARG A 320 16.20 4.07 -9.76
CA ARG A 320 17.13 3.34 -10.65
C ARG A 320 16.47 2.10 -11.24
N PHE A 321 15.75 1.32 -10.43
CA PHE A 321 14.98 0.17 -10.88
C PHE A 321 13.98 0.55 -11.97
N TYR A 322 13.15 1.58 -11.75
CA TYR A 322 12.20 2.08 -12.75
C TYR A 322 12.90 2.51 -14.06
N GLY A 323 14.06 3.18 -13.97
CA GLY A 323 14.87 3.53 -15.15
C GLY A 323 15.33 2.31 -15.94
N ASN A 324 15.79 1.25 -15.27
CA ASN A 324 16.23 0.02 -15.91
C ASN A 324 15.10 -0.72 -16.63
N ILE A 325 13.96 -0.92 -15.96
CA ILE A 325 12.83 -1.66 -16.55
C ILE A 325 12.14 -0.86 -17.67
N ALA A 326 12.11 0.47 -17.60
CA ALA A 326 11.64 1.32 -18.69
C ALA A 326 12.54 1.20 -19.94
N GLY A 327 13.84 0.91 -19.75
CA GLY A 327 14.80 0.61 -20.80
C GLY A 327 14.73 -0.82 -21.36
N GLY A 328 13.78 -1.65 -20.90
CA GLY A 328 13.62 -3.03 -21.38
C GLY A 328 14.43 -4.07 -20.61
N ASN A 329 15.08 -3.70 -19.51
CA ASN A 329 15.92 -4.61 -18.73
C ASN A 329 15.12 -5.25 -17.59
N SER A 330 14.51 -6.42 -17.84
CA SER A 330 13.87 -7.21 -16.77
C SER A 330 14.87 -7.52 -15.66
N GLN A 331 14.46 -7.34 -14.39
CA GLN A 331 15.32 -7.56 -13.23
C GLN A 331 14.97 -8.84 -12.46
N ASN A 332 13.92 -9.56 -12.88
CA ASN A 332 13.56 -10.87 -12.37
C ASN A 332 13.72 -11.90 -13.49
N PRO A 333 14.57 -12.93 -13.33
CA PRO A 333 14.83 -13.93 -14.37
C PRO A 333 13.58 -14.75 -14.75
N ASN A 334 12.57 -14.78 -13.88
CA ASN A 334 11.31 -15.49 -14.12
C ASN A 334 10.25 -14.64 -14.83
N VAL A 335 10.53 -13.35 -15.07
CA VAL A 335 9.60 -12.42 -15.73
C VAL A 335 10.17 -12.02 -17.09
N ASN A 336 9.48 -12.41 -18.16
CA ASN A 336 9.81 -11.94 -19.51
C ASN A 336 9.50 -10.45 -19.63
N ILE A 337 10.36 -9.67 -20.28
CA ILE A 337 10.13 -8.22 -20.48
C ILE A 337 8.80 -7.91 -21.20
N ARG A 338 8.27 -8.84 -22.01
CA ARG A 338 6.97 -8.69 -22.65
C ARG A 338 5.79 -8.78 -21.68
N GLN A 339 5.98 -9.37 -20.50
CA GLN A 339 4.99 -9.42 -19.42
C GLN A 339 4.99 -8.14 -18.59
N VAL A 340 6.10 -7.38 -18.56
CA VAL A 340 6.18 -6.12 -17.80
C VAL A 340 5.15 -5.14 -18.35
N ASP A 341 4.44 -4.49 -17.42
CA ASP A 341 3.34 -3.60 -17.74
C ASP A 341 3.76 -2.50 -18.72
N ALA A 342 2.98 -2.34 -19.79
CA ALA A 342 3.29 -1.40 -20.86
C ALA A 342 3.36 0.06 -20.37
N LYS A 343 2.66 0.42 -19.28
CA LYS A 343 2.72 1.77 -18.68
C LYS A 343 4.15 2.15 -18.28
N ILE A 344 4.96 1.17 -17.87
CA ILE A 344 6.35 1.38 -17.45
C ILE A 344 7.24 1.85 -18.59
N ARG A 345 6.93 1.45 -19.84
CA ARG A 345 7.73 1.86 -21.01
C ARG A 345 7.71 3.36 -21.26
N ASN A 346 6.78 4.10 -20.65
CA ASN A 346 6.67 5.55 -20.75
C ASN A 346 7.29 6.28 -19.55
N VAL A 347 7.82 5.56 -18.56
CA VAL A 347 8.42 6.18 -17.37
C VAL A 347 9.78 6.80 -17.73
N ARG A 348 9.96 8.09 -17.44
CA ARG A 348 11.16 8.86 -17.80
C ARG A 348 11.61 9.73 -16.62
N ILE A 349 12.39 9.15 -15.70
CA ILE A 349 12.88 9.84 -14.49
C ILE A 349 13.71 11.08 -14.84
N GLN A 350 14.52 11.04 -15.91
CA GLN A 350 15.40 12.13 -16.36
C GLN A 350 16.26 12.67 -15.19
N ASN A 351 16.44 13.99 -15.10
CA ASN A 351 17.16 14.68 -14.03
C ASN A 351 16.28 15.01 -12.80
N ASN A 352 15.08 14.43 -12.69
CA ASN A 352 14.12 14.73 -11.62
C ASN A 352 14.31 13.88 -10.35
N GLN A 353 15.32 13.02 -10.27
CA GLN A 353 15.50 12.05 -9.18
C GLN A 353 15.43 12.69 -7.78
N ALA A 354 16.24 13.73 -7.52
CA ALA A 354 16.25 14.41 -6.23
C ALA A 354 14.90 15.08 -5.91
N ALA A 355 14.26 15.69 -6.92
CA ALA A 355 12.96 16.34 -6.77
C ALA A 355 11.86 15.30 -6.48
N LEU A 356 11.83 14.17 -7.18
CA LEU A 356 10.88 13.08 -6.96
C LEU A 356 11.02 12.50 -5.56
N ILE A 357 12.24 12.27 -5.08
CA ILE A 357 12.49 11.80 -3.72
C ILE A 357 12.00 12.83 -2.69
N ALA A 358 12.30 14.12 -2.91
CA ALA A 358 11.82 15.20 -2.05
C ALA A 358 10.28 15.18 -1.97
N PHE A 359 9.60 15.08 -3.12
CA PHE A 359 8.15 14.97 -3.18
C PHE A 359 7.60 13.71 -2.49
N ILE A 360 8.12 12.52 -2.77
CA ILE A 360 7.64 11.27 -2.15
C ILE A 360 7.76 11.35 -0.62
N ASN A 361 8.81 11.98 -0.10
CA ASN A 361 8.96 12.20 1.34
C ASN A 361 7.88 13.13 1.92
N THR A 362 7.31 14.05 1.14
CA THR A 362 6.16 14.89 1.58
C THR A 362 4.87 14.11 1.78
N LEU A 363 4.81 12.84 1.34
CA LEU A 363 3.64 11.96 1.50
C LEU A 363 3.64 11.22 2.85
N SER A 364 4.60 11.52 3.73
CA SER A 364 4.71 10.91 5.06
C SER A 364 4.19 11.85 6.14
N ASP A 365 3.35 11.31 7.01
CA ASP A 365 2.81 11.96 8.20
C ASP A 365 3.21 11.15 9.43
N ASP A 366 3.78 11.84 10.41
CA ASP A 366 4.29 11.21 11.64
C ASP A 366 3.27 11.27 12.80
N ASN A 367 2.11 11.88 12.56
CA ASN A 367 1.04 12.04 13.53
C ASN A 367 0.00 10.91 13.43
N PHE A 368 0.32 9.78 14.04
CA PHE A 368 -0.56 8.61 14.17
C PHE A 368 -0.41 7.99 15.58
N ASP A 369 -1.30 7.08 15.97
CA ASP A 369 -1.21 6.40 17.26
C ASP A 369 0.10 5.59 17.36
N LYS A 370 0.98 5.96 18.28
CA LYS A 370 2.25 5.24 18.55
C LYS A 370 2.25 4.54 19.90
N THR A 371 1.10 4.50 20.57
CA THR A 371 1.03 4.06 21.95
C THR A 371 1.16 2.54 22.06
N VAL A 372 2.10 2.11 22.89
CA VAL A 372 2.35 0.71 23.23
C VAL A 372 1.67 0.41 24.55
N PRO A 373 0.76 -0.58 24.64
CA PRO A 373 0.17 -0.99 25.90
C PRO A 373 1.25 -1.45 26.88
N ALA A 374 1.15 -1.05 28.16
CA ALA A 374 2.07 -1.53 29.19
C ALA A 374 1.89 -3.03 29.46
N THR A 375 0.66 -3.52 29.35
CA THR A 375 0.26 -4.93 29.52
C THR A 375 -0.83 -5.27 28.53
N VAL A 376 -0.94 -6.55 28.18
CA VAL A 376 -2.08 -7.12 27.44
C VAL A 376 -2.87 -8.09 28.32
N PRO A 377 -4.13 -8.42 27.98
CA PRO A 377 -4.97 -9.26 28.83
C PRO A 377 -4.41 -10.67 29.12
N SER A 378 -3.63 -11.25 28.20
CA SER A 378 -2.96 -12.53 28.44
C SER A 378 -1.81 -12.48 29.46
N LYS A 379 -1.39 -11.28 29.86
CA LYS A 379 -0.17 -10.98 30.66
C LYS A 379 1.15 -11.37 29.99
N LEU A 380 1.12 -11.74 28.70
CA LEU A 380 2.32 -11.89 27.91
C LEU A 380 2.96 -10.52 27.61
N ASN A 381 4.20 -10.54 27.14
CA ASN A 381 4.85 -9.31 26.70
C ASN A 381 4.08 -8.71 25.51
N PRO A 382 3.63 -7.45 25.58
CA PRO A 382 3.02 -6.77 24.44
C PRO A 382 3.97 -6.80 23.23
N GLY A 383 3.47 -7.25 22.08
CA GLY A 383 4.26 -7.42 20.86
C GLY A 383 5.10 -8.70 20.81
N GLY A 384 5.05 -9.57 21.83
CA GLY A 384 5.79 -10.82 21.87
C GLY A 384 7.28 -10.63 22.17
N ASN A 385 8.14 -11.37 21.47
CA ASN A 385 9.60 -11.35 21.66
C ASN A 385 10.25 -10.20 20.88
N ILE A 386 9.86 -8.95 21.15
CA ILE A 386 10.38 -7.74 20.50
C ILE A 386 11.37 -6.93 21.36
N LYS A 387 11.65 -7.40 22.58
CA LYS A 387 12.60 -6.77 23.50
C LYS A 387 14.00 -7.35 23.37
#